data_AF-A0A2P8AE38-F1
#
_entry.id   AF-A0A2P8AE38-F1
#
_cell.length_a   1.000
_cell.length_b   1.000
_cell.length_c   1.000
_cell.angle_alpha   90.00
_cell.angle_beta   90.00
_cell.angle_gamma   90.00
#
_symmetry.space_group_name_H-M   'P 1'
#
loop_
_entity.id
_entity.type
_entity.pdbx_description
1 polymer ?
#
loop_
_entity_poly.entity_id
_entity_poly.type
_entity_poly.pdbx_seq_one_letter_code
_entity_poly.pdbx_strand_id
1 'polypeptide(L)'
;MRDPKDRFQGWSRDKPAEINISNVELFLQKIMADAFGGVQPSFNAANKFRLAESVAKFTGIRIPDLKMEQIKDVSSLRAALVRKQKEARFSEVFGKNQNSEVRDLPNVSISDRRVTMFDKENERGRWKIIEKALRQRGLPVFKKEANRNKRLL
;
A
#
# COMPACT_ATOMS: atom_id res chain seq x y z
N MET A 1 -0.21 -3.48 -2.81
CA MET A 1 -0.27 -4.95 -2.97
C MET A 1 -1.64 -5.25 -3.53
N ARG A 2 -1.73 -5.81 -4.75
CA ARG A 2 -3.01 -6.30 -5.28
C ARG A 2 -3.46 -7.48 -4.40
N ASP A 3 -4.76 -7.60 -4.16
CA ASP A 3 -5.31 -8.73 -3.44
C ASP A 3 -5.03 -10.01 -4.25
N PRO A 4 -4.40 -11.06 -3.69
CA PRO A 4 -4.09 -12.29 -4.42
C PRO A 4 -5.31 -12.99 -5.03
N LYS A 5 -6.53 -12.66 -4.56
CA LYS A 5 -7.79 -13.22 -5.07
C LYS A 5 -8.45 -12.38 -6.17
N ASP A 6 -7.93 -11.19 -6.47
CA ASP A 6 -8.47 -10.32 -7.50
C ASP A 6 -8.06 -10.82 -8.90
N ARG A 7 -8.96 -11.55 -9.56
CA ARG A 7 -8.79 -12.11 -10.92
C ARG A 7 -9.22 -11.15 -12.03
N PHE A 8 -9.61 -9.91 -11.70
CA PHE A 8 -10.07 -8.95 -12.69
C PHE A 8 -8.88 -8.42 -13.51
N GLN A 9 -8.76 -8.86 -14.77
CA GLN A 9 -7.83 -8.30 -15.76
C GLN A 9 -8.38 -6.99 -16.36
N GLY A 10 -8.78 -6.05 -15.49
CA GLY A 10 -9.33 -4.76 -15.90
C GLY A 10 -8.36 -3.89 -16.69
N TRP A 11 -8.87 -2.76 -17.20
CA TRP A 11 -8.13 -1.84 -18.05
C TRP A 11 -6.75 -1.46 -17.50
N SER A 12 -5.77 -1.59 -18.40
CA SER A 12 -4.35 -1.62 -18.11
C SER A 12 -3.78 -0.26 -17.72
N ARG A 13 -3.22 -0.16 -16.50
CA ARG A 13 -2.02 0.64 -16.22
C ARG A 13 -1.16 -0.13 -15.21
N ASP A 14 0.16 -0.12 -15.41
CA ASP A 14 1.13 -0.77 -14.50
C ASP A 14 1.08 -0.20 -13.07
N LYS A 15 0.58 1.04 -12.91
CA LYS A 15 0.31 1.71 -11.63
C LYS A 15 -0.93 2.60 -11.73
N PRO A 16 -1.81 2.65 -10.72
CA PRO A 16 -2.93 3.60 -10.67
C PRO A 16 -2.41 5.05 -10.63
N ALA A 17 -3.21 6.01 -11.10
CA ALA A 17 -2.88 7.42 -11.07
C ALA A 17 -2.73 7.93 -9.63
N GLU A 18 -1.70 8.74 -9.37
CA GLU A 18 -1.54 9.44 -8.09
C GLU A 18 -2.39 10.71 -8.10
N ILE A 19 -3.57 10.62 -7.48
CA ILE A 19 -4.51 11.73 -7.39
C ILE A 19 -4.20 12.57 -6.14
N ASN A 20 -3.80 13.82 -6.36
CA ASN A 20 -3.44 14.83 -5.38
C ASN A 20 -4.31 16.09 -5.56
N ILE A 21 -4.44 16.91 -4.53
CA ILE A 21 -5.31 18.11 -4.54
C ILE A 21 -5.04 19.02 -5.76
N SER A 22 -3.80 19.09 -6.24
CA SER A 22 -3.39 19.90 -7.40
C SER A 22 -3.85 19.34 -8.75
N ASN A 23 -4.02 18.03 -8.90
CA ASN A 23 -4.33 17.39 -10.19
C ASN A 23 -5.76 16.84 -10.28
N VAL A 24 -6.48 16.76 -9.16
CA VAL A 24 -7.84 16.20 -9.08
C VAL A 24 -8.78 16.89 -10.06
N GLU A 25 -8.66 18.21 -10.22
CA GLU A 25 -9.54 18.98 -11.11
C GLU A 25 -9.41 18.55 -12.57
N LEU A 26 -8.19 18.31 -13.03
CA LEU A 26 -7.92 17.84 -14.40
C LEU A 26 -8.52 16.45 -14.64
N PHE A 27 -8.45 15.56 -13.65
CA PHE A 27 -9.07 14.24 -13.73
C PHE A 27 -10.59 14.33 -13.69
N LEU A 28 -11.16 15.17 -12.82
CA LEU A 28 -12.60 15.39 -12.77
C LEU A 28 -13.12 15.89 -14.11
N GLN A 29 -12.50 16.89 -14.71
CA GLN A 29 -12.95 17.41 -16.02
C GLN A 29 -12.97 16.31 -17.09
N LYS A 30 -11.93 15.47 -17.17
CA LYS A 30 -11.86 14.35 -18.12
C LYS A 30 -12.92 13.28 -17.86
N ILE A 31 -13.10 12.90 -16.60
CA ILE A 31 -14.10 11.90 -16.19
C ILE A 31 -15.51 12.41 -16.48
N MET A 32 -15.80 13.68 -16.17
CA MET A 32 -17.11 14.28 -16.37
C MET A 32 -17.44 14.46 -17.85
N ALA A 33 -16.44 14.83 -18.67
CA ALA A 33 -16.59 14.91 -20.12
C ALA A 33 -16.94 13.56 -20.74
N ASP A 34 -16.29 12.48 -20.31
CA ASP A 34 -16.54 11.11 -20.81
C ASP A 34 -17.88 10.54 -20.29
N ALA A 35 -18.18 10.73 -19.01
CA ALA A 35 -19.37 10.15 -18.38
C ALA A 35 -20.68 10.87 -18.75
N PHE A 36 -20.64 12.20 -18.87
CA PHE A 36 -21.84 13.04 -19.04
C PHE A 36 -21.87 13.85 -20.35
N GLY A 37 -20.79 13.86 -21.15
CA GLY A 37 -20.78 14.52 -22.47
C GLY A 37 -21.00 16.03 -22.42
N GLY A 38 -20.72 16.69 -21.29
CA GLY A 38 -20.92 18.15 -21.12
C GLY A 38 -22.33 18.56 -20.65
N VAL A 39 -23.22 17.61 -20.40
CA VAL A 39 -24.54 17.84 -19.78
C VAL A 39 -24.39 17.97 -18.27
N GLN A 40 -25.31 18.69 -17.61
CA GLN A 40 -25.37 18.75 -16.15
C GLN A 40 -25.37 17.34 -15.53
N PRO A 41 -24.49 17.07 -14.55
CA PRO A 41 -24.30 15.71 -14.06
C PRO A 41 -25.50 15.23 -13.24
N SER A 42 -26.15 14.18 -13.74
CA SER A 42 -27.22 13.49 -13.03
C SER A 42 -26.73 12.14 -12.51
N PHE A 43 -26.69 11.96 -11.19
CA PHE A 43 -26.19 10.75 -10.54
C PHE A 43 -27.26 9.65 -10.40
N ASN A 44 -27.97 9.34 -11.49
CA ASN A 44 -28.85 8.17 -11.55
C ASN A 44 -28.03 6.86 -11.65
N ALA A 45 -28.61 5.71 -11.33
CA ALA A 45 -27.95 4.40 -11.32
C ALA A 45 -27.20 4.09 -12.64
N ALA A 46 -27.82 4.35 -13.80
CA ALA A 46 -27.20 4.13 -15.11
C ALA A 46 -25.97 5.04 -15.33
N ASN A 47 -26.05 6.30 -14.92
CA ASN A 47 -24.95 7.26 -15.06
C ASN A 47 -23.84 7.00 -14.03
N LYS A 48 -24.17 6.50 -12.84
CA LYS A 48 -23.18 6.08 -11.84
C LYS A 48 -22.32 4.92 -12.33
N PHE A 49 -22.91 3.99 -13.09
CA PHE A 49 -22.16 2.91 -13.71
C PHE A 49 -21.16 3.45 -14.76
N ARG A 50 -21.62 4.32 -15.67
CA ARG A 50 -20.75 5.00 -16.65
C ARG A 50 -19.66 5.82 -15.97
N LEU A 51 -19.99 6.51 -14.87
CA LEU A 51 -19.03 7.26 -14.07
C LEU A 51 -17.96 6.34 -13.47
N ALA A 52 -18.35 5.22 -12.87
CA ALA A 52 -17.41 4.23 -12.33
C ALA A 52 -16.48 3.68 -13.42
N GLU A 53 -17.04 3.45 -14.60
CA GLU A 53 -16.32 3.03 -15.80
C GLU A 53 -15.26 4.08 -16.22
N SER A 54 -15.66 5.34 -16.39
CA SER A 54 -14.76 6.45 -16.75
C SER A 54 -13.68 6.69 -15.70
N VAL A 55 -14.03 6.64 -14.41
CA VAL A 55 -13.05 6.72 -13.31
C VAL A 55 -12.00 5.62 -13.47
N ALA A 56 -12.42 4.37 -13.69
CA ALA A 56 -11.51 3.26 -13.87
C ALA A 56 -10.63 3.43 -15.12
N LYS A 57 -11.17 3.92 -16.26
CA LYS A 57 -10.41 4.20 -17.49
C LYS A 57 -9.28 5.19 -17.25
N PHE A 58 -9.59 6.35 -16.67
CA PHE A 58 -8.63 7.45 -16.58
C PHE A 58 -7.66 7.33 -15.41
N THR A 59 -8.13 6.79 -14.28
CA THR A 59 -7.35 6.75 -13.04
C THR A 59 -6.77 5.37 -12.74
N GLY A 60 -7.34 4.30 -13.30
CA GLY A 60 -7.02 2.92 -12.91
C GLY A 60 -7.44 2.59 -11.48
N ILE A 61 -8.24 3.44 -10.83
CA ILE A 61 -8.75 3.25 -9.47
C ILE A 61 -10.18 2.73 -9.55
N ARG A 62 -10.45 1.63 -8.83
CA ARG A 62 -11.82 1.15 -8.59
C ARG A 62 -12.38 1.79 -7.33
N ILE A 63 -13.46 2.55 -7.47
CA ILE A 63 -14.25 3.01 -6.32
C ILE A 63 -15.16 1.86 -5.87
N PRO A 64 -15.15 1.46 -4.59
CA PRO A 64 -16.08 0.44 -4.08
C PRO A 64 -17.54 0.86 -4.25
N ASP A 65 -18.41 -0.09 -4.55
CA ASP A 65 -19.84 0.15 -4.86
C ASP A 65 -20.55 0.92 -3.74
N LEU A 66 -20.26 0.61 -2.48
CA LEU A 66 -20.78 1.35 -1.31
C LEU A 66 -20.44 2.85 -1.36
N LYS A 67 -19.23 3.21 -1.80
CA LYS A 67 -18.82 4.61 -1.96
C LYS A 67 -19.46 5.24 -3.19
N MET A 68 -19.66 4.48 -4.28
CA MET A 68 -20.38 4.95 -5.47
C MET A 68 -21.85 5.26 -5.18
N GLU A 69 -22.48 4.51 -4.29
CA GLU A 69 -23.85 4.79 -3.85
C GLU A 69 -23.93 6.13 -3.10
N GLN A 70 -22.95 6.41 -2.25
CA GLN A 70 -22.85 7.66 -1.47
C GLN A 70 -22.55 8.90 -2.32
N ILE A 71 -21.98 8.72 -3.52
CA ILE A 71 -21.70 9.83 -4.44
C ILE A 71 -23.01 10.36 -5.02
N LYS A 72 -23.35 11.60 -4.65
CA LYS A 72 -24.54 12.33 -5.13
C LYS A 72 -24.20 13.59 -5.90
N ASP A 73 -22.98 14.11 -5.68
CA ASP A 73 -22.51 15.38 -6.21
C ASP A 73 -21.06 15.27 -6.72
N VAL A 74 -20.63 16.22 -7.54
CA VAL A 74 -19.24 16.31 -8.02
C VAL A 74 -18.25 16.50 -6.86
N SER A 75 -18.65 17.22 -5.81
CA SER A 75 -17.85 17.39 -4.58
C SER A 75 -17.61 16.06 -3.86
N SER A 76 -18.63 15.20 -3.79
CA SER A 76 -18.52 13.87 -3.19
C SER A 76 -17.64 12.94 -4.04
N LEU A 77 -17.70 13.06 -5.37
CA LEU A 77 -16.78 12.36 -6.28
C LEU A 77 -15.34 12.83 -6.10
N ARG A 78 -15.12 14.16 -6.00
CA ARG A 78 -13.81 14.75 -5.69
C ARG A 78 -13.24 14.18 -4.41
N ALA A 79 -14.03 14.15 -3.34
CA ALA A 79 -13.63 13.59 -2.05
C ALA A 79 -13.32 12.09 -2.12
N ALA A 80 -14.04 11.34 -2.95
CA ALA A 80 -13.80 9.91 -3.17
C ALA A 80 -12.52 9.64 -3.97
N LEU A 81 -12.18 10.51 -4.93
CA LEU A 81 -10.98 10.42 -5.77
C LEU A 81 -9.72 10.90 -5.05
N VAL A 82 -9.82 11.94 -4.23
CA VAL A 82 -8.73 12.37 -3.35
C VAL A 82 -8.47 11.24 -2.37
N ARG A 83 -7.43 10.47 -2.65
CA ARG A 83 -7.05 9.37 -1.79
C ARG A 83 -6.69 9.95 -0.43
N LYS A 84 -7.35 9.50 0.64
CA LYS A 84 -6.84 9.74 2.00
C LYS A 84 -5.39 9.25 2.01
N GLN A 85 -4.44 10.14 2.29
CA GLN A 85 -3.04 9.75 2.39
C GLN A 85 -2.97 8.56 3.33
N LYS A 86 -2.28 7.50 2.88
CA LYS A 86 -2.13 6.29 3.69
C LYS A 86 -1.55 6.74 5.03
N GLU A 87 -2.26 6.44 6.11
CA GLU A 87 -1.75 6.71 7.45
C GLU A 87 -0.37 6.05 7.56
N ALA A 88 0.63 6.85 7.90
CA ALA A 88 1.99 6.38 8.04
C ALA A 88 2.01 5.26 9.08
N ARG A 89 2.83 4.23 8.85
CA ARG A 89 2.97 3.14 9.82
C ARG A 89 3.49 3.73 11.13
N PHE A 90 3.15 3.13 12.26
CA PHE A 90 3.71 3.52 13.55
C PHE A 90 5.24 3.63 13.51
N SER A 91 5.91 2.66 12.87
CA SER A 91 7.35 2.69 12.69
C SER A 91 7.87 3.81 11.78
N GLU A 92 7.05 4.31 10.86
CA GLU A 92 7.39 5.46 10.02
C GLU A 92 7.22 6.77 10.82
N VAL A 93 6.14 6.89 11.59
CA VAL A 93 5.87 8.08 12.42
C VAL A 93 6.91 8.22 13.54
N PHE A 94 7.07 7.18 14.37
CA PHE A 94 7.93 7.23 15.56
C PHE A 94 9.36 6.74 15.28
N GLY A 95 9.56 5.96 14.22
CA GLY A 95 10.86 5.39 13.85
C GLY A 95 11.60 6.10 12.71
N LYS A 96 11.03 7.13 12.07
CA LYS A 96 11.70 7.87 10.98
C LYS A 96 11.55 9.39 11.02
N ASN A 97 11.35 10.01 12.19
CA ASN A 97 11.49 11.46 12.46
C ASN A 97 10.19 12.31 12.53
N GLN A 98 8.99 11.74 12.70
CA GLN A 98 7.79 12.60 12.85
C GLN A 98 7.50 13.02 14.30
N ASN A 99 7.94 12.25 15.31
CA ASN A 99 7.81 12.63 16.73
C ASN A 99 9.19 12.56 17.41
N SER A 100 9.77 13.72 17.74
CA SER A 100 11.07 13.86 18.40
C SER A 100 11.01 13.45 19.88
N GLU A 101 9.90 13.74 20.56
CA GLU A 101 9.77 13.57 22.02
C GLU A 101 10.11 12.16 22.52
N VAL A 102 9.72 11.11 21.80
CA VAL A 102 9.97 9.71 22.21
C VAL A 102 11.39 9.26 21.83
N ARG A 103 11.99 9.87 20.79
CA ARG A 103 13.35 9.58 20.34
C ARG A 103 14.41 10.29 21.18
N ASP A 104 14.06 11.44 21.73
CA ASP A 104 14.94 12.25 22.57
C ASP A 104 15.18 11.58 23.93
N LEU A 105 14.34 10.61 24.31
CA LEU A 105 14.49 9.82 25.52
C LEU A 105 15.62 8.78 25.37
N PRO A 106 16.71 8.87 26.16
CA PRO A 106 17.88 7.99 26.01
C PRO A 106 17.64 6.53 26.41
N ASN A 107 16.55 6.26 27.14
CA ASN A 107 16.18 4.94 27.63
C ASN A 107 15.12 4.22 26.75
N VAL A 108 14.68 4.84 25.66
CA VAL A 108 13.66 4.28 24.76
C VAL A 108 14.26 4.06 23.38
N SER A 109 14.11 2.84 22.86
CA SER A 109 14.51 2.51 21.49
C SER A 109 13.34 1.91 20.72
N ILE A 110 13.15 2.38 19.49
CA ILE A 110 12.07 1.94 18.60
C ILE A 110 12.69 1.30 17.35
N SER A 111 12.40 0.02 17.14
CA SER A 111 12.82 -0.72 15.96
C SER A 111 11.84 -0.55 14.79
N ASP A 112 12.32 -0.26 13.57
CA ASP A 112 11.47 -0.14 12.37
C ASP A 112 10.83 -1.48 11.94
N ARG A 113 11.47 -2.59 12.32
CA ARG A 113 11.02 -3.95 12.01
C ARG A 113 10.96 -4.80 13.27
N ARG A 114 10.19 -5.90 13.20
CA ARG A 114 10.16 -6.91 14.26
C ARG A 114 11.57 -7.40 14.59
N VAL A 115 11.96 -7.27 15.85
CA VAL A 115 13.20 -7.84 16.39
C VAL A 115 13.03 -9.36 16.50
N THR A 116 13.86 -10.10 15.77
CA THR A 116 13.84 -11.57 15.76
C THR A 116 14.81 -12.14 16.80
N MET A 117 14.74 -13.45 17.09
CA MET A 117 15.71 -14.12 17.97
C MET A 117 17.14 -14.01 17.42
N PHE A 118 17.30 -14.02 16.10
CA PHE A 118 18.58 -13.76 15.44
C PHE A 118 19.13 -12.38 15.81
N ASP A 119 18.31 -11.33 15.72
CA ASP A 119 18.75 -9.97 16.01
C ASP A 119 19.21 -9.83 17.48
N LYS A 120 18.50 -10.48 18.41
CA LYS A 120 18.87 -10.51 19.85
C LYS A 120 20.21 -11.20 20.10
N GLU A 121 20.45 -12.36 19.47
CA GLU A 121 21.73 -13.07 19.63
C GLU A 121 22.89 -12.37 18.92
N ASN A 122 22.60 -11.63 17.85
CA ASN A 122 23.57 -10.80 17.16
C ASN A 122 23.95 -9.57 18.00
N GLU A 123 22.97 -8.90 18.62
CA GLU A 123 23.19 -7.78 19.55
C GLU A 123 24.02 -8.21 20.77
N ARG A 124 23.78 -9.42 21.29
CA ARG A 124 24.61 -10.04 22.34
C ARG A 124 26.00 -10.47 21.88
N GLY A 125 26.27 -10.48 20.57
CA GLY A 125 27.52 -10.96 19.96
C GLY A 125 27.68 -12.48 19.91
N ARG A 126 26.74 -13.25 20.47
CA ARG A 126 26.77 -14.73 20.52
C ARG A 126 26.55 -15.37 19.16
N TRP A 127 25.88 -14.67 18.25
CA TRP A 127 25.58 -15.18 16.92
C TRP A 127 26.83 -15.68 16.17
N LYS A 128 27.97 -14.99 16.31
CA LYS A 128 29.25 -15.37 15.69
C LYS A 128 29.72 -16.78 16.10
N ILE A 129 29.47 -17.16 17.35
CA ILE A 129 29.84 -18.47 17.89
C ILE A 129 28.88 -19.54 17.36
N ILE A 130 27.57 -19.24 17.37
CA ILE A 130 26.53 -20.13 16.86
C ILE A 130 26.78 -20.43 15.38
N GLU A 131 27.05 -19.40 14.57
CA GLU A 131 27.35 -19.54 13.15
C GLU A 131 28.57 -20.42 12.90
N LYS A 132 29.67 -20.20 13.63
CA LYS A 132 30.89 -21.02 13.52
C LYS A 132 30.62 -22.47 13.88
N ALA A 133 29.89 -22.73 14.97
CA ALA A 133 29.55 -24.08 15.42
C ALA A 133 28.61 -24.81 14.44
N LEU A 134 27.63 -24.13 13.86
CA LEU A 134 26.73 -24.70 12.85
C LEU A 134 27.51 -25.09 11.59
N ARG A 135 28.38 -24.21 11.08
CA ARG A 135 29.21 -24.49 9.91
C ARG A 135 30.18 -25.66 10.13
N GLN A 136 30.83 -25.73 11.29
CA GLN A 136 31.73 -26.85 11.63
C GLN A 136 31.01 -28.21 11.66
N ARG A 137 29.70 -28.21 11.98
CA ARG A 137 28.86 -29.41 12.01
C ARG A 137 28.16 -29.70 10.67
N GLY A 138 28.42 -28.92 9.63
CA GLY A 138 27.74 -29.03 8.34
C GLY A 138 26.23 -28.71 8.41
N LEU A 139 25.78 -27.98 9.44
CA LEU A 139 24.39 -27.61 9.62
C LEU A 139 24.06 -26.29 8.89
N PRO A 140 22.84 -26.12 8.36
CA PRO A 140 22.43 -24.89 7.68
C PRO A 140 22.31 -23.74 8.69
N VAL A 141 22.87 -22.57 8.35
CA VAL A 141 22.87 -21.39 9.22
C VAL A 141 21.51 -20.69 9.18
N PHE A 142 20.87 -20.67 8.01
CA PHE A 142 19.53 -20.14 7.83
C PHE A 142 18.55 -21.19 7.32
N LYS A 143 17.27 -21.07 7.72
CA LYS A 143 16.17 -21.97 7.28
C LYS A 143 16.07 -22.08 5.75
N LYS A 144 16.38 -21.02 5.01
CA LYS A 144 16.36 -21.01 3.53
C LYS A 144 17.41 -21.94 2.92
N GLU A 145 18.56 -22.10 3.58
CA GLU A 145 19.66 -22.97 3.14
C GLU A 145 19.32 -24.44 3.38
N ALA A 146 18.67 -24.76 4.51
CA ALA A 146 18.17 -26.10 4.81
C ALA A 146 17.22 -26.64 3.72
N ASN A 147 16.32 -25.78 3.22
CA ASN A 147 15.37 -26.13 2.16
C ASN A 147 16.01 -26.23 0.77
N ARG A 148 17.12 -25.55 0.50
CA ARG A 148 17.87 -25.70 -0.77
C ARG A 148 18.56 -27.06 -0.82
N ASN A 149 19.22 -27.46 0.26
CA ASN A 149 19.97 -28.72 0.31
C ASN A 149 19.04 -29.94 0.23
N LYS A 150 17.82 -29.86 0.80
CA LYS A 150 16.78 -30.90 0.64
C LYS A 150 16.17 -31.01 -0.76
N ARG A 151 16.38 -30.03 -1.65
CA ARG A 151 15.93 -30.07 -3.05
C ARG A 151 17.02 -30.56 -4.01
N LEU A 152 18.25 -30.68 -3.52
CA LEU A 152 19.44 -31.12 -4.26
C LEU A 152 19.84 -32.56 -3.89
N LEU A 153 19.06 -33.20 -3.01
CA LEU A 153 19.08 -34.62 -2.64
C LEU A 153 17.75 -35.22 -3.06
#